data_AF-A0ABD3FV31-F1
#
_entry.id   AF-A0ABD3FV31-F1
#
_cell.length_a   1.000
_cell.length_b   1.000
_cell.length_c   1.000
_cell.angle_alpha   90.00
_cell.angle_beta   90.00
_cell.angle_gamma   90.00
#
_symmetry.space_group_name_H-M   'P 1'
#
loop_
_entity.id
_entity.type
_entity.pdbx_description
1 polymer ?
#
loop_
_entity_poly.entity_id
_entity_poly.type
_entity_poly.pdbx_seq_one_letter_code
_entity_poly.pdbx_strand_id
1 'polypeptide(L)'
;MDLGESAVTFNSAGLHRQWQLSIAIFASTTAKTSYSTKSNILPWGDVATPEQAQTHKSSRGQTWSLVMSDEFNEEGRTFEAGEDHVWTAIEKPDGVNAALEIYAINMTSTECDEDGNCYFYIESDIDEKNITVWNDYITPPGYQNVPSTIEQQWCKDGTNSAFKEV
;
A
#
# COMPACT_ATOMS: atom_id res chain seq x y z
N MET A 1 -1.16 -0.58 -32.35
CA MET A 1 0.07 -0.53 -33.14
C MET A 1 0.54 -1.94 -33.38
N ASP A 2 0.90 -2.21 -34.63
CA ASP A 2 1.34 -3.47 -35.20
C ASP A 2 2.57 -4.04 -34.46
N LEU A 3 2.49 -5.29 -33.97
CA LEU A 3 3.65 -6.01 -33.42
C LEU A 3 4.09 -7.02 -34.47
N GLY A 4 5.06 -6.62 -35.28
CA GLY A 4 5.62 -7.44 -36.34
C GLY A 4 6.26 -8.72 -35.80
N GLU A 5 5.87 -9.85 -36.36
CA GLU A 5 6.58 -11.13 -36.22
C GLU A 5 8.00 -10.97 -36.76
N SER A 6 9.01 -11.18 -35.92
CA SER A 6 10.39 -11.31 -36.37
C SER A 6 10.77 -12.78 -36.39
N ALA A 7 10.63 -13.43 -37.55
CA ALA A 7 11.22 -14.73 -37.80
C ALA A 7 12.73 -14.57 -38.05
N VAL A 8 13.56 -15.18 -37.20
CA VAL A 8 15.02 -15.22 -37.43
C VAL A 8 15.33 -16.39 -38.35
N THR A 9 15.52 -16.13 -39.64
CA THR A 9 16.00 -17.12 -40.62
C THR A 9 17.52 -17.07 -40.77
N PHE A 10 18.21 -18.15 -40.36
CA PHE A 10 19.61 -18.38 -40.70
C PHE A 10 19.70 -19.21 -41.98
N ASN A 11 20.20 -18.62 -43.07
CA ASN A 11 20.48 -19.34 -44.30
C ASN A 11 21.91 -19.91 -44.27
N SER A 12 22.02 -21.23 -44.29
CA SER A 12 23.27 -21.94 -44.59
C SER A 12 23.05 -22.85 -45.80
N ALA A 13 23.77 -22.56 -46.89
CA ALA A 13 23.72 -23.34 -48.13
C ALA A 13 24.51 -24.65 -47.95
N GLY A 14 23.81 -25.76 -47.79
CA GLY A 14 24.40 -27.09 -47.74
C GLY A 14 23.34 -28.18 -47.63
N LEU A 15 23.37 -29.15 -48.55
CA LEU A 15 22.39 -30.21 -48.70
C LEU A 15 22.45 -31.19 -47.50
N HIS A 16 21.79 -30.86 -46.39
CA HIS A 16 21.55 -31.77 -45.28
C HIS A 16 20.09 -31.62 -44.82
N ARG A 17 19.37 -32.76 -44.76
CA ARG A 17 18.02 -32.84 -44.17
C ARG A 17 18.08 -32.36 -42.72
N GLN A 18 17.63 -31.14 -42.48
CA GLN A 18 17.44 -30.62 -41.12
C GLN A 18 15.96 -30.75 -40.73
N TRP A 19 15.71 -31.52 -39.68
CA TRP A 19 14.41 -31.51 -38.99
C TRP A 19 14.35 -30.23 -38.17
N GLN A 20 13.57 -29.24 -38.61
CA GLN A 20 13.30 -28.05 -37.81
C GLN A 20 12.28 -28.40 -36.72
N LEU A 21 12.73 -28.46 -35.46
CA LEU A 21 11.84 -28.42 -34.31
C LEU A 21 11.55 -26.95 -33.97
N SER A 22 10.37 -26.48 -34.37
CA SER A 22 9.85 -25.19 -33.94
C SER A 22 9.29 -25.33 -32.52
N ILE A 23 10.03 -24.87 -31.51
CA ILE A 23 9.48 -24.68 -30.15
C ILE A 23 8.76 -23.33 -30.15
N ALA A 24 7.43 -23.37 -30.21
CA ALA A 24 6.59 -22.19 -29.97
C ALA A 24 6.51 -21.95 -28.47
N ILE A 25 7.23 -20.92 -27.98
CA ILE A 25 7.08 -20.43 -26.61
C ILE A 25 5.83 -19.55 -26.59
N PHE A 26 4.70 -20.12 -26.18
CA PHE A 26 3.50 -19.35 -25.90
C PHE A 26 3.66 -18.68 -24.52
N ALA A 27 4.02 -17.39 -24.51
CA ALA A 27 3.85 -16.57 -23.33
C ALA A 27 2.35 -16.38 -23.10
N SER A 28 1.77 -17.12 -22.16
CA SER A 28 0.40 -16.88 -21.71
C SER A 28 0.37 -15.57 -20.92
N THR A 29 0.02 -14.47 -21.57
CA THR A 29 -0.35 -13.25 -20.88
C THR A 29 -1.78 -13.43 -20.38
N THR A 30 -1.93 -13.88 -19.14
CA THR A 30 -3.24 -13.87 -18.48
C THR A 30 -3.67 -12.42 -18.32
N ALA A 31 -4.45 -11.91 -19.29
CA ALA A 31 -5.05 -10.59 -19.20
C ALA A 31 -6.01 -10.60 -18.00
N LYS A 32 -5.68 -9.82 -16.96
CA LYS A 32 -6.60 -9.59 -15.84
C LYS A 32 -7.80 -8.80 -16.39
N THR A 33 -8.97 -9.42 -16.39
CA THR A 33 -10.22 -8.74 -16.74
C THR A 33 -10.52 -7.69 -15.67
N SER A 34 -10.36 -6.41 -16.00
CA SER A 34 -10.86 -5.32 -15.16
C SER A 34 -12.32 -5.07 -15.52
N TYR A 35 -13.15 -4.94 -14.49
CA TYR A 35 -14.56 -4.58 -14.65
C TYR A 35 -14.74 -3.11 -14.33
N SER A 36 -15.39 -2.38 -15.22
CA SER A 36 -15.76 -0.99 -14.98
C SER A 36 -16.90 -0.94 -13.97
N THR A 37 -16.79 -0.03 -13.01
CA THR A 37 -17.86 0.26 -12.05
C THR A 37 -18.99 1.01 -12.74
N LYS A 38 -20.25 0.74 -12.39
CA LYS A 38 -21.39 1.47 -12.95
C LYS A 38 -21.38 2.97 -12.61
N SER A 39 -20.75 3.32 -11.49
CA SER A 39 -20.61 4.69 -11.03
C SER A 39 -19.44 5.45 -11.68
N ASN A 40 -18.61 4.78 -12.47
CA ASN A 40 -17.33 5.30 -12.99
C ASN A 40 -16.32 5.73 -11.90
N ILE A 41 -16.54 5.32 -10.64
CA ILE A 41 -15.61 5.52 -9.53
C ILE A 41 -14.65 4.33 -9.46
N LEU A 42 -13.36 4.58 -9.28
CA LEU A 42 -12.38 3.50 -9.13
C LEU A 42 -12.65 2.70 -7.85
N PRO A 43 -12.39 1.37 -7.82
CA PRO A 43 -12.67 0.55 -6.64
C PRO A 43 -12.01 1.01 -5.34
N TRP A 44 -10.89 1.72 -5.43
CA TRP A 44 -10.14 2.26 -4.29
C TRP A 44 -9.99 3.78 -4.35
N GLY A 45 -10.76 4.44 -5.23
CA GLY A 45 -10.70 5.88 -5.41
C GLY A 45 -11.80 6.56 -4.62
N ASP A 46 -11.42 7.58 -3.87
CA ASP A 46 -12.37 8.47 -3.21
C ASP A 46 -13.12 9.33 -4.24
N VAL A 47 -14.42 9.48 -4.01
CA VAL A 47 -15.33 10.31 -4.81
C VAL A 47 -15.00 11.79 -4.74
N ALA A 48 -14.38 12.22 -3.63
CA ALA A 48 -13.96 13.59 -3.42
C ALA A 48 -12.62 13.91 -4.08
N THR A 49 -11.89 12.90 -4.59
CA THR A 49 -10.60 13.13 -5.23
C THR A 49 -10.78 13.95 -6.51
N PRO A 50 -10.18 15.15 -6.59
CA PRO A 50 -10.45 16.07 -7.67
C PRO A 50 -9.86 15.59 -9.00
N GLU A 51 -10.47 16.01 -10.11
CA GLU A 51 -10.13 15.51 -11.45
C GLU A 51 -8.64 15.72 -11.81
N GLN A 52 -8.03 16.83 -11.36
CA GLN A 52 -6.61 17.09 -11.59
C GLN A 52 -5.66 16.11 -10.87
N ALA A 53 -6.12 15.42 -9.81
CA ALA A 53 -5.34 14.44 -9.06
C ALA A 53 -5.49 13.01 -9.61
N GLN A 54 -6.43 12.77 -10.54
CA GLN A 54 -6.67 11.46 -11.14
C GLN A 54 -5.55 11.01 -12.08
N THR A 55 -4.69 11.93 -12.53
CA THR A 55 -3.54 11.61 -13.38
C THR A 55 -2.30 12.39 -12.98
N HIS A 56 -1.13 11.76 -13.11
CA HIS A 56 0.15 12.39 -12.86
C HIS A 56 1.09 12.22 -14.07
N LYS A 57 1.79 13.30 -14.44
CA LYS A 57 2.86 13.24 -15.46
C LYS A 57 4.20 13.06 -14.75
N SER A 58 4.77 11.87 -14.89
CA SER A 58 6.10 11.59 -14.37
C SER A 58 7.15 12.48 -15.04
N SER A 59 8.30 12.64 -14.37
CA SER A 59 9.48 13.34 -14.91
C SER A 59 10.01 12.75 -16.23
N ARG A 60 9.65 11.49 -16.53
CA ARG A 60 10.03 10.77 -17.77
C ARG A 60 8.97 10.87 -18.87
N GLY A 61 7.95 11.72 -18.70
CA GLY A 61 6.89 11.95 -19.68
C GLY A 61 5.79 10.89 -19.70
N GLN A 62 5.89 9.84 -18.89
CA GLN A 62 4.82 8.85 -18.74
C GLN A 62 3.63 9.44 -17.97
N THR A 63 2.43 8.98 -18.33
CA THR A 63 1.19 9.33 -17.63
C THR A 63 0.83 8.19 -16.70
N TRP A 64 0.67 8.47 -15.42
CA TRP A 64 0.21 7.52 -14.42
C TRP A 64 -1.23 7.85 -14.08
N SER A 65 -2.07 6.82 -14.02
CA SER A 65 -3.45 6.92 -13.56
C SER A 65 -3.49 6.63 -12.08
N LEU A 66 -4.31 7.38 -11.35
CA LEU A 66 -4.61 7.11 -9.95
C LEU A 66 -5.21 5.71 -9.80
N VAL A 67 -4.80 5.00 -8.75
CA VAL A 67 -5.29 3.64 -8.44
C VAL A 67 -6.04 3.63 -7.12
N MET A 68 -5.58 4.42 -6.15
CA MET A 68 -6.14 4.52 -4.81
C MET A 68 -6.01 5.96 -4.33
N SER A 69 -7.04 6.45 -3.64
CA SER A 69 -7.03 7.73 -2.92
C SER A 69 -8.01 7.71 -1.75
N ASP A 70 -7.75 8.57 -0.78
CA ASP A 70 -8.63 8.89 0.34
C ASP A 70 -8.33 10.33 0.75
N GLU A 71 -9.34 11.18 0.78
CA GLU A 71 -9.19 12.59 1.16
C GLU A 71 -9.41 12.84 2.66
N PHE A 72 -9.81 11.80 3.41
CA PHE A 72 -10.05 11.87 4.86
C PHE A 72 -11.00 13.00 5.29
N ASN A 73 -12.01 13.27 4.46
CA ASN A 73 -12.94 14.38 4.60
C ASN A 73 -14.25 14.06 5.37
N GLU A 74 -14.28 12.91 6.03
CA GLU A 74 -15.37 12.48 6.91
C GLU A 74 -14.84 12.47 8.34
N GLU A 75 -15.47 13.25 9.23
CA GLU A 75 -15.08 13.42 10.63
C GLU A 75 -15.39 12.17 11.47
N GLY A 76 -14.49 11.82 12.40
CA GLY A 76 -14.73 10.77 13.38
C GLY A 76 -14.71 9.35 12.81
N ARG A 77 -14.02 9.12 11.69
CA ARG A 77 -13.81 7.77 11.14
C ARG A 77 -12.99 6.95 12.12
N THR A 78 -13.47 5.75 12.39
CA THR A 78 -12.70 4.72 13.12
C THR A 78 -12.09 3.75 12.11
N PHE A 79 -10.86 3.35 12.38
CA PHE A 79 -10.14 2.38 11.55
C PHE A 79 -10.06 1.01 12.19
N GLU A 80 -10.98 0.71 13.11
CA GLU A 80 -11.18 -0.64 13.64
C GLU A 80 -11.50 -1.63 12.50
N ALA A 81 -11.20 -2.92 12.75
CA ALA A 81 -11.36 -3.94 11.74
C ALA A 81 -12.82 -4.08 11.27
N GLY A 82 -13.07 -3.71 10.01
CA GLY A 82 -14.38 -3.81 9.36
C GLY A 82 -15.25 -2.55 9.44
N GLU A 83 -14.79 -1.50 10.13
CA GLU A 83 -15.52 -0.23 10.21
C GLU A 83 -15.22 0.69 9.01
N ASP A 84 -14.03 0.58 8.42
CA ASP A 84 -13.64 1.32 7.23
C ASP A 84 -13.45 0.40 6.03
N HIS A 85 -13.85 0.88 4.85
CA HIS A 85 -13.86 0.09 3.62
C HIS A 85 -12.49 0.00 2.92
N VAL A 86 -11.57 0.91 3.25
CA VAL A 86 -10.23 0.99 2.65
C VAL A 86 -9.16 0.67 3.67
N TRP A 87 -9.31 1.19 4.89
CA TRP A 87 -8.28 1.16 5.90
C TRP A 87 -8.62 0.25 7.07
N THR A 88 -7.58 -0.24 7.73
CA THR A 88 -7.70 -0.94 9.00
C THR A 88 -6.44 -0.63 9.78
N ALA A 89 -6.60 0.04 10.92
CA ALA A 89 -5.54 0.23 11.87
C ALA A 89 -5.18 -1.10 12.54
N ILE A 90 -3.93 -1.23 12.93
CA ILE A 90 -3.39 -2.46 13.51
C ILE A 90 -2.71 -2.17 14.83
N GLU A 91 -2.90 -3.07 15.80
CA GLU A 91 -2.08 -3.08 16.99
C GLU A 91 -0.75 -3.77 16.71
N LYS A 92 0.36 -3.03 16.81
CA LYS A 92 1.67 -3.58 16.48
C LYS A 92 2.80 -2.96 17.33
N PRO A 93 3.65 -3.77 17.97
CA PRO A 93 4.87 -3.28 18.62
C PRO A 93 5.96 -2.93 17.61
N ASP A 94 6.84 -1.99 17.95
CA ASP A 94 8.06 -1.75 17.16
C ASP A 94 8.97 -2.98 17.22
N GLY A 95 9.40 -3.46 16.04
CA GLY A 95 9.96 -4.79 15.85
C GLY A 95 11.44 -4.82 15.48
N VAL A 96 12.10 -3.66 15.36
CA VAL A 96 13.41 -3.58 14.69
C VAL A 96 14.54 -2.94 15.50
N ASN A 97 14.28 -2.34 16.66
CA ASN A 97 15.25 -1.48 17.36
C ASN A 97 15.15 -1.48 18.90
N ALA A 98 14.46 -2.44 19.53
CA ALA A 98 14.17 -2.43 20.98
C ALA A 98 13.50 -1.14 21.47
N ALA A 99 12.85 -0.38 20.57
CA ALA A 99 11.99 0.71 20.98
C ALA A 99 10.79 0.14 21.74
N LEU A 100 10.32 0.90 22.72
CA LEU A 100 9.17 0.53 23.53
C LEU A 100 7.84 0.95 22.89
N GLU A 101 7.86 1.46 21.66
CA GLU A 101 6.72 2.00 20.90
C GLU A 101 5.68 0.94 20.48
N ILE A 102 4.40 1.34 20.51
CA ILE A 102 3.27 0.56 20.03
C ILE A 102 2.34 1.43 19.16
N TYR A 103 2.00 0.91 17.97
CA TYR A 103 0.86 1.37 17.20
C TYR A 103 -0.42 0.83 17.83
N ALA A 104 -1.35 1.72 18.20
CA ALA A 104 -2.63 1.37 18.80
C ALA A 104 -3.79 1.92 17.95
N ILE A 105 -4.85 1.12 17.81
CA ILE A 105 -5.98 1.46 16.93
C ILE A 105 -6.72 2.71 17.43
N ASN A 106 -6.88 2.83 18.75
CA ASN A 106 -7.57 3.94 19.40
C ASN A 106 -6.82 5.29 19.37
N MET A 107 -5.70 5.36 18.64
CA MET A 107 -4.92 6.58 18.45
C MET A 107 -5.02 7.11 17.03
N THR A 108 -5.82 6.50 16.15
CA THR A 108 -5.95 6.92 14.75
C THR A 108 -7.41 7.21 14.41
N SER A 109 -7.69 8.40 13.90
CA SER A 109 -9.04 8.83 13.50
C SER A 109 -8.94 10.00 12.51
N THR A 110 -10.08 10.59 12.14
CA THR A 110 -10.19 11.81 11.36
C THR A 110 -10.88 12.90 12.16
N GLU A 111 -10.50 14.15 11.95
CA GLU A 111 -11.10 15.33 12.58
C GLU A 111 -11.24 16.45 11.55
N CYS A 112 -12.17 17.38 11.77
CA CYS A 112 -12.30 18.59 10.95
C CYS A 112 -12.14 19.83 11.82
N ASP A 113 -11.43 20.85 11.31
CA ASP A 113 -11.30 22.13 11.98
C ASP A 113 -12.55 23.02 11.82
N GLU A 114 -12.59 24.15 12.54
CA GLU A 114 -13.70 25.12 12.46
C GLU A 114 -13.87 25.74 11.05
N ASP A 115 -12.81 25.71 10.24
CA ASP A 115 -12.79 26.23 8.87
C ASP A 115 -13.29 25.18 7.84
N GLY A 116 -13.59 23.96 8.29
CA GLY A 116 -14.08 22.85 7.48
C GLY A 116 -13.00 22.05 6.76
N ASN A 117 -11.71 22.21 7.14
CA ASN A 117 -10.63 21.36 6.66
C ASN A 117 -10.56 20.11 7.52
N CYS A 118 -10.76 18.96 6.88
CA CYS A 118 -10.67 17.67 7.53
C CYS A 118 -9.30 17.03 7.30
N TYR A 119 -8.85 16.25 8.27
CA TYR A 119 -7.55 15.60 8.25
C TYR A 119 -7.57 14.28 9.01
N PHE A 120 -6.74 13.35 8.54
CA PHE A 120 -6.35 12.17 9.30
C PHE A 120 -5.33 12.56 10.37
N TYR A 121 -5.50 12.04 11.58
CA TYR A 121 -4.57 12.26 12.67
C TYR A 121 -4.17 10.95 13.35
N ILE A 122 -2.98 11.00 13.96
CA ILE A 122 -2.49 9.97 14.87
C ILE A 122 -2.13 10.67 16.17
N GLU A 123 -2.79 10.26 17.26
CA GLU A 123 -2.45 10.67 18.61
C GLU A 123 -1.21 9.91 19.11
N SER A 124 -0.45 10.57 19.96
CA SER A 124 0.68 9.97 20.68
C SER A 124 0.50 10.28 22.15
N ASP A 125 0.75 9.29 22.98
CA ASP A 125 0.70 9.40 24.43
C ASP A 125 1.87 8.61 25.00
N ILE A 126 2.51 9.09 26.05
CA ILE A 126 3.65 8.44 26.70
C ILE A 126 3.13 7.73 27.94
N ASP A 127 2.38 6.65 27.70
CA ASP A 127 1.84 5.78 28.76
C ASP A 127 2.45 4.38 28.66
N GLU A 128 2.64 3.74 29.82
CA GLU A 128 3.12 2.37 29.90
C GLU A 128 1.97 1.38 29.70
N LYS A 129 1.89 0.78 28.51
CA LYS A 129 1.04 -0.39 28.26
C LYS A 129 1.81 -1.69 28.46
N ASN A 130 1.16 -2.66 29.10
CA ASN A 130 1.64 -4.03 29.12
C ASN A 130 1.17 -4.76 27.86
N ILE A 131 2.10 -5.25 27.04
CA ILE A 131 1.79 -6.09 25.88
C ILE A 131 2.21 -7.54 26.13
N THR A 132 1.45 -8.46 25.57
CA THR A 132 1.76 -9.89 25.61
C THR A 132 2.52 -10.27 24.35
N VAL A 133 3.79 -10.62 24.49
CA VAL A 133 4.66 -11.04 23.38
C VAL A 133 5.00 -12.51 23.51
N TRP A 134 5.17 -13.18 22.36
CA TRP A 134 5.71 -14.54 22.33
C TRP A 134 7.23 -14.50 22.51
N ASN A 135 7.77 -15.26 23.46
CA ASN A 135 9.19 -15.30 23.76
C ASN A 135 9.75 -16.71 23.52
N ASP A 136 10.57 -16.86 22.47
CA ASP A 136 11.26 -18.11 22.13
C ASP A 136 12.49 -18.40 23.01
N TYR A 137 12.94 -17.41 23.78
CA TYR A 137 14.17 -17.49 24.60
C TYR A 137 13.93 -17.99 26.03
N ILE A 138 12.67 -18.18 26.45
CA ILE A 138 12.32 -18.80 27.74
C ILE A 138 12.09 -20.31 27.56
N THR A 139 12.33 -21.11 28.62
CA THR A 139 12.13 -22.58 28.59
C THR A 139 11.05 -23.00 29.59
N PRO A 140 9.90 -23.53 29.14
CA PRO A 140 9.47 -23.69 27.74
C PRO A 140 9.11 -22.34 27.08
N PRO A 141 9.18 -22.22 25.74
CA PRO A 141 8.72 -21.04 25.01
C PRO A 141 7.28 -20.70 25.37
N GLY A 142 6.97 -19.40 25.47
CA GLY A 142 5.65 -18.98 25.92
C GLY A 142 5.42 -17.48 25.84
N TYR A 143 4.17 -17.10 26.13
CA TYR A 143 3.77 -15.71 26.21
C TYR A 143 4.29 -15.04 27.49
N GLN A 144 4.83 -13.84 27.35
CA GLN A 144 5.29 -13.01 28.46
C GLN A 144 4.71 -11.60 28.31
N ASN A 145 4.33 -11.01 29.45
CA ASN A 145 3.96 -9.59 29.48
C ASN A 145 5.22 -8.74 29.62
N VAL A 146 5.35 -7.75 28.74
CA VAL A 146 6.43 -6.76 28.78
C VAL A 146 5.82 -5.36 28.86
N PRO A 147 6.35 -4.48 29.74
CA PRO A 147 5.96 -3.08 29.73
C PRO A 147 6.57 -2.40 28.50
N SER A 148 5.79 -1.53 27.89
CA SER A 148 6.10 -0.80 26.66
C SER A 148 5.45 0.57 26.73
N THR A 149 6.05 1.55 26.08
CA THR A 149 5.65 2.96 26.14
C THR A 149 5.02 3.33 24.81
N ILE A 150 3.79 3.83 24.81
CA ILE A 150 3.25 4.39 23.56
C ILE A 150 4.10 5.63 23.21
N GLU A 151 4.57 5.76 21.99
CA GLU A 151 5.25 6.97 21.50
C GLU A 151 5.15 6.96 19.99
N GLN A 152 4.55 7.97 19.37
CA GLN A 152 4.63 8.13 17.91
C GLN A 152 5.10 9.56 17.62
N GLN A 153 6.40 9.69 17.35
CA GLN A 153 6.99 10.97 16.99
C GLN A 153 7.22 11.06 15.48
N TRP A 154 6.57 12.02 14.80
CA TRP A 154 6.97 12.48 13.47
C TRP A 154 6.94 14.00 13.32
N CYS A 155 7.95 14.53 12.62
CA CYS A 155 8.20 15.96 12.37
C CYS A 155 6.98 16.67 11.78
N LYS A 156 6.60 17.80 12.40
CA LYS A 156 5.73 18.81 11.78
C LYS A 156 6.48 19.53 10.65
N ASP A 157 6.58 18.91 9.49
CA ASP A 157 6.85 19.64 8.25
C ASP A 157 5.53 19.68 7.47
N GLY A 158 4.92 20.86 7.43
CA GLY A 158 3.54 21.12 6.98
C GLY A 158 3.26 20.85 5.50
N THR A 159 3.52 19.64 5.03
CA THR A 159 3.13 19.14 3.73
C THR A 159 2.66 17.70 3.87
N ASN A 160 1.35 17.50 3.65
CA ASN A 160 0.63 16.22 3.67
C ASN A 160 1.28 15.16 2.78
N SER A 161 2.31 14.45 3.28
CA SER A 161 2.96 13.36 2.56
C SER A 161 3.70 12.45 3.55
N ALA A 162 3.09 11.31 3.86
CA ALA A 162 3.75 10.23 4.57
C ALA A 162 4.66 9.46 3.58
N PHE A 163 5.96 9.74 3.60
CA PHE A 163 6.97 8.85 3.03
C PHE A 163 7.97 8.50 4.13
N LYS A 164 8.02 7.21 4.49
CA LYS A 164 9.22 6.62 5.11
C LYS A 164 10.02 5.98 3.99
N GLU A 165 11.07 6.65 3.52
CA GLU A 165 12.11 5.97 2.74
C GLU A 165 12.82 4.95 3.64
N VAL A 166 13.15 3.82 3.01
CA VAL A 166 13.87 2.66 3.59
C VAL A 166 15.28 3.05 4.01
#